data_AF-A0A7J2KM50-F1
#
_entry.id   AF-A0A7J2KM50-F1
#
_cell.length_a   1.000
_cell.length_b   1.000
_cell.length_c   1.000
_cell.angle_alpha   90.00
_cell.angle_beta   90.00
_cell.angle_gamma   90.00
#
_symmetry.space_group_name_H-M   'P 1'
#
loop_
_entity.id
_entity.type
_entity.pdbx_description
1 polymer ?
#
loop_
_entity_poly.entity_id
_entity_poly.type
_entity_poly.pdbx_seq_one_letter_code
_entity_poly.pdbx_strand_id
1 'polypeptide(L)'
;MPQKRLGSDPLKAQGYRTQRAELPEDLWQPLYDRVNYPAAGASSLSFFSNSRGSSATLITGVAAATAKTKDFRDTNMENSNVVPTKMFKFVGISLGFINQIPGSSTDAADRDRLRNNSYFHFRIVDKDILYLPLISIPEVNPLVVGATTENATTILGSAGGGGANVPMYKLPIPITLNPYENFNVEIILSASVALAGSQSMDIYVILQGFMRRPT
;
A
#
# COMPACT_ATOMS: atom_id res chain seq x y z
N MET A 1 29.81 24.75 -33.79
CA MET A 1 28.47 25.22 -33.37
C MET A 1 28.57 25.66 -31.91
N PRO A 2 28.25 26.92 -31.56
CA PRO A 2 28.47 27.42 -30.21
C PRO A 2 27.36 26.95 -29.25
N GLN A 3 27.77 26.38 -28.11
CA GLN A 3 26.89 26.09 -26.97
C GLN A 3 26.31 27.39 -26.43
N LYS A 4 24.98 27.52 -26.48
CA LYS A 4 24.25 28.63 -25.88
C LYS A 4 24.30 28.48 -24.35
N ARG A 5 25.23 29.19 -23.70
CA ARG A 5 25.21 29.37 -22.24
C ARG A 5 23.98 30.19 -21.87
N LEU A 6 22.95 29.53 -21.33
CA LEU A 6 21.82 30.21 -20.71
C LEU A 6 22.33 30.84 -19.40
N GLY A 7 22.44 32.17 -19.41
CA GLY A 7 22.69 32.95 -18.20
C GLY A 7 21.63 32.64 -17.15
N SER A 8 22.10 32.28 -15.96
CA SER A 8 21.34 31.92 -14.78
C SER A 8 20.62 33.13 -14.21
N ASP A 9 19.42 33.40 -14.72
CA ASP A 9 18.47 34.31 -14.08
C ASP A 9 17.58 33.50 -13.12
N PRO A 10 17.73 33.65 -11.79
CA PRO A 10 16.92 32.94 -10.81
C PRO A 10 15.43 33.33 -10.85
N LEU A 11 15.06 34.42 -11.53
CA LEU A 11 13.67 34.84 -11.74
C LEU A 11 12.97 34.06 -12.87
N LYS A 12 13.70 33.27 -13.66
CA LYS A 12 13.14 32.35 -14.67
C LYS A 12 12.91 30.93 -14.13
N ALA A 13 12.66 30.77 -12.83
CA ALA A 13 12.34 29.48 -12.21
C ALA A 13 11.19 28.73 -12.91
N GLN A 14 10.25 29.46 -13.54
CA GLN A 14 9.19 28.85 -14.36
C GLN A 14 9.71 28.15 -15.64
N GLY A 15 10.85 28.57 -16.21
CA GLY A 15 11.47 27.90 -17.36
C GLY A 15 12.20 26.60 -16.99
N TYR A 16 12.48 26.40 -15.69
CA TYR A 16 13.03 25.17 -15.13
C TYR A 16 11.95 24.28 -14.49
N ARG A 17 10.69 24.74 -14.45
CA ARG A 17 9.57 23.87 -14.07
C ARG A 17 9.38 22.83 -15.17
N THR A 18 9.52 21.56 -14.81
CA THR A 18 9.05 20.43 -15.62
C THR A 18 7.53 20.40 -15.75
N GLN A 19 6.83 21.13 -14.87
CA GLN A 19 5.38 21.28 -14.82
C GLN A 19 4.92 22.37 -15.81
N ARG A 20 4.42 21.94 -16.97
CA ARG A 20 3.75 22.83 -17.94
C ARG A 20 2.26 22.85 -17.61
N ALA A 21 1.73 24.03 -17.29
CA ALA A 21 0.34 24.20 -16.86
C ALA A 21 -0.71 23.74 -17.89
N GLU A 22 -0.33 23.68 -19.17
CA GLU A 22 -1.24 23.42 -20.29
C GLU A 22 -1.21 21.95 -20.78
N LEU A 23 -0.38 21.09 -20.18
CA LEU A 23 -0.26 19.69 -20.60
C LEU A 23 -0.71 18.74 -19.49
N PRO A 24 -1.40 17.63 -19.85
CA PRO A 24 -1.70 16.58 -18.88
C PRO A 24 -0.40 16.06 -18.27
N GLU A 25 -0.38 15.99 -16.93
CA GLU A 25 0.79 15.52 -16.17
C GLU A 25 0.41 14.27 -15.38
N ASP A 26 1.24 13.24 -15.49
CA ASP A 26 1.17 12.03 -14.68
C ASP A 26 2.13 12.19 -13.49
N LEU A 27 1.56 12.44 -12.31
CA LEU A 27 2.32 12.56 -11.07
C LEU A 27 2.37 11.22 -10.36
N TRP A 28 3.55 10.76 -9.94
CA TRP A 28 3.67 9.57 -9.10
C TRP A 28 3.00 9.82 -7.76
N GLN A 29 1.84 9.20 -7.54
CA GLN A 29 1.04 9.35 -6.34
C GLN A 29 0.29 8.04 -6.11
N PRO A 30 0.87 7.11 -5.34
CA PRO A 30 0.23 5.83 -5.07
C PRO A 30 -1.01 6.02 -4.19
N LEU A 31 -1.97 5.10 -4.29
CA LEU A 31 -3.06 4.98 -3.32
C LEU A 31 -2.63 4.00 -2.24
N TYR A 32 -2.89 4.31 -0.98
CA TYR A 32 -2.58 3.41 0.12
C TYR A 32 -3.70 3.37 1.14
N ASP A 33 -3.87 2.20 1.74
CA ASP A 33 -4.77 2.00 2.86
C ASP A 33 -4.22 0.97 3.84
N ARG A 34 -4.62 1.14 5.10
CA ARG A 34 -4.30 0.28 6.23
C ARG A 34 -5.56 -0.34 6.81
N VAL A 35 -5.52 -1.64 7.05
CA VAL A 35 -6.61 -2.41 7.67
C VAL A 35 -6.04 -3.36 8.71
N ASN A 36 -6.72 -3.50 9.85
CA ASN A 36 -6.34 -4.46 10.88
C ASN A 36 -6.84 -5.86 10.55
N TYR A 37 -5.94 -6.83 10.63
CA TYR A 37 -6.25 -8.24 10.73
C TYR A 37 -6.33 -8.62 12.22
N PRO A 38 -7.51 -9.01 12.73
CA PRO A 38 -7.69 -9.33 14.13
C PRO A 38 -6.99 -10.64 14.49
N ALA A 39 -6.55 -10.76 15.76
CA ALA A 39 -5.88 -11.97 16.26
C ALA A 39 -6.71 -13.26 16.07
N ALA A 40 -8.04 -13.15 16.19
CA ALA A 40 -8.97 -14.26 16.00
C ALA A 40 -9.13 -14.70 14.53
N GLY A 41 -8.58 -13.94 13.59
CA GLY A 41 -8.71 -14.17 12.17
C GLY A 41 -9.88 -13.44 11.53
N ALA A 42 -9.76 -13.24 10.22
CA ALA A 42 -10.82 -12.78 9.34
C ALA A 42 -10.78 -13.59 8.04
N SER A 43 -11.92 -13.74 7.36
CA SER A 43 -12.01 -14.41 6.05
C SER A 43 -11.75 -13.46 4.87
N SER A 44 -11.93 -12.16 5.08
CA SER A 44 -11.60 -11.12 4.11
C SER A 44 -11.23 -9.81 4.79
N LEU A 45 -10.47 -8.99 4.08
CA LEU A 45 -10.14 -7.62 4.45
C LEU A 45 -10.47 -6.71 3.27
N SER A 46 -11.30 -5.70 3.49
CA SER A 46 -11.63 -4.69 2.47
C SER A 46 -10.81 -3.42 2.69
N PHE A 47 -10.14 -2.97 1.64
CA PHE A 47 -9.30 -1.77 1.62
C PHE A 47 -10.01 -0.64 0.87
N PHE A 48 -9.64 0.60 1.22
CA PHE A 48 -10.16 1.85 0.66
C PHE A 48 -11.66 2.10 0.93
N SER A 49 -12.30 1.24 1.72
CA SER A 49 -13.71 1.35 2.12
C SER A 49 -13.94 2.34 3.26
N ASN A 50 -12.94 2.54 4.13
CA ASN A 50 -12.97 3.56 5.17
C ASN A 50 -12.08 4.74 4.76
N SER A 51 -12.68 5.90 4.53
CA SER A 51 -11.95 7.09 4.10
C SER A 51 -11.19 7.74 5.27
N ARG A 52 -10.31 8.69 4.93
CA ARG A 52 -9.65 9.55 5.90
C ARG A 52 -10.70 10.29 6.72
N GLY A 53 -10.53 10.30 8.05
CA GLY A 53 -11.53 10.84 8.97
C GLY A 53 -12.58 9.84 9.45
N SER A 54 -12.68 8.64 8.86
CA SER A 54 -13.51 7.56 9.38
C SER A 54 -12.86 6.86 10.57
N SER A 55 -13.70 6.28 11.44
CA SER A 55 -13.23 5.41 12.53
C SER A 55 -12.78 4.06 11.99
N ALA A 56 -11.65 3.56 12.45
CA ALA A 56 -11.15 2.22 12.16
C ALA A 56 -10.39 1.66 13.37
N THR A 57 -10.44 0.35 13.54
CA THR A 57 -9.60 -0.34 14.53
C THR A 57 -8.22 -0.57 13.92
N LEU A 58 -7.18 0.05 14.46
CA LEU A 58 -5.80 -0.03 13.96
C LEU A 58 -4.80 -0.05 15.13
N ILE A 59 -3.64 -0.65 14.90
CA ILE A 59 -2.53 -0.65 15.85
C ILE A 59 -1.94 0.76 15.95
N THR A 60 -1.87 1.29 17.17
CA THR A 60 -1.27 2.60 17.45
C THR A 60 -0.12 2.43 18.43
N GLY A 61 1.12 2.53 17.93
CA GLY A 61 2.31 2.26 18.74
C GLY A 61 2.44 0.76 19.06
N VAL A 62 2.71 0.43 20.32
CA VAL A 62 2.87 -0.96 20.82
C VAL A 62 1.57 -1.47 21.47
N ALA A 63 0.50 -0.69 21.44
CA ALA A 63 -0.78 -1.04 22.03
C ALA A 63 -1.60 -1.94 21.08
N ALA A 64 -2.51 -2.73 21.66
CA ALA A 64 -3.52 -3.47 20.92
C ALA A 64 -4.29 -2.58 19.94
N ALA A 65 -4.81 -3.17 18.86
CA ALA A 65 -5.59 -2.43 17.90
C ALA A 65 -6.80 -1.78 18.58
N THR A 66 -6.85 -0.45 18.50
CA THR A 66 -7.88 0.37 19.13
C THR A 66 -8.62 1.17 18.07
N ALA A 67 -9.87 1.53 18.34
CA ALA A 67 -10.59 2.47 17.50
C ALA A 67 -9.82 3.80 17.45
N LYS A 68 -9.39 4.20 16.25
CA LYS A 68 -8.82 5.51 15.95
C LYS A 68 -9.44 6.08 14.68
N THR A 69 -9.34 7.39 14.52
CA THR A 69 -9.66 8.03 13.25
C THR A 69 -8.50 7.82 12.26
N LYS A 70 -8.80 7.34 11.05
CA LYS A 70 -7.78 7.22 9.99
C LYS A 70 -7.23 8.58 9.61
N ASP A 71 -5.91 8.70 9.64
CA ASP A 71 -5.18 9.90 9.24
C ASP A 71 -4.41 9.68 7.92
N PHE A 72 -3.64 10.69 7.48
CA PHE A 72 -2.86 10.62 6.24
C PHE A 72 -1.79 9.52 6.23
N ARG A 73 -1.41 8.94 7.37
CA ARG A 73 -0.49 7.81 7.44
C ARG A 73 -1.19 6.47 7.25
N ASP A 74 -2.51 6.42 7.45
CA ASP A 74 -3.30 5.20 7.30
C ASP A 74 -3.92 5.11 5.91
N THR A 75 -4.48 6.20 5.39
CA THR A 75 -5.03 6.24 4.03
C THR A 75 -4.94 7.62 3.39
N ASN A 76 -4.80 7.64 2.06
CA ASN A 76 -4.96 8.86 1.27
C ASN A 76 -6.31 8.96 0.54
N MET A 77 -7.26 8.07 0.83
CA MET A 77 -8.61 8.16 0.27
C MET A 77 -9.45 9.21 0.99
N GLU A 78 -10.06 10.10 0.22
CA GLU A 78 -11.02 11.09 0.75
C GLU A 78 -12.45 10.53 0.74
N ASN A 79 -12.74 9.66 -0.21
CA ASN A 79 -14.03 8.99 -0.38
C ASN A 79 -13.82 7.47 -0.34
N SER A 80 -14.81 6.75 0.18
CA SER A 80 -14.83 5.29 0.17
C SER A 80 -14.88 4.76 -1.28
N ASN A 81 -13.99 3.82 -1.61
CA ASN A 81 -14.02 3.00 -2.84
C ASN A 81 -14.01 3.77 -4.17
N VAL A 82 -13.66 5.06 -4.16
CA VAL A 82 -13.76 5.92 -5.34
C VAL A 82 -12.63 6.93 -5.35
N VAL A 83 -11.95 7.08 -6.50
CA VAL A 83 -10.99 8.16 -6.72
C VAL A 83 -11.75 9.41 -7.19
N PRO A 84 -11.82 10.49 -6.40
CA PRO A 84 -12.80 11.55 -6.65
C PRO A 84 -12.44 12.51 -7.78
N THR A 85 -11.17 12.92 -7.95
CA THR A 85 -10.87 14.11 -8.77
C THR A 85 -9.93 13.89 -9.95
N LYS A 86 -9.22 12.77 -9.98
CA LYS A 86 -8.16 12.51 -10.96
C LYS A 86 -8.21 11.08 -11.43
N MET A 87 -7.87 10.88 -12.70
CA MET A 87 -7.70 9.54 -13.24
C MET A 87 -6.47 8.91 -12.59
N PHE A 88 -6.59 7.68 -12.10
CA PHE A 88 -5.51 6.96 -11.46
C PHE A 88 -5.04 5.80 -12.34
N LYS A 89 -3.78 5.81 -12.71
CA LYS A 89 -3.13 4.76 -13.50
C LYS A 89 -2.39 3.82 -12.56
N PHE A 90 -2.99 2.68 -12.29
CA PHE A 90 -2.48 1.61 -11.45
C PHE A 90 -1.47 0.75 -12.22
N VAL A 91 -0.23 0.69 -11.74
CA VAL A 91 0.91 0.05 -12.40
C VAL A 91 1.42 -1.17 -11.64
N GLY A 92 1.21 -1.23 -10.34
CA GLY A 92 1.67 -2.36 -9.54
C GLY A 92 1.19 -2.32 -8.10
N ILE A 93 1.45 -3.39 -7.35
CA ILE A 93 0.98 -3.54 -5.97
C ILE A 93 2.17 -3.81 -5.06
N SER A 94 2.12 -3.23 -3.87
CA SER A 94 3.01 -3.58 -2.77
C SER A 94 2.20 -3.79 -1.49
N LEU A 95 2.71 -4.63 -0.60
CA LEU A 95 2.10 -4.90 0.71
C LEU A 95 3.03 -4.54 1.85
N GLY A 96 2.49 -4.21 3.01
CA GLY A 96 3.24 -4.11 4.24
C GLY A 96 2.50 -4.78 5.39
N PHE A 97 3.26 -5.27 6.36
CA PHE A 97 2.73 -5.98 7.52
C PHE A 97 3.27 -5.35 8.80
N ILE A 98 2.41 -4.89 9.70
CA ILE A 98 2.79 -4.28 10.97
C ILE A 98 2.20 -5.11 12.10
N ASN A 99 3.06 -5.90 12.75
CA ASN A 99 2.67 -6.63 13.94
C ASN A 99 2.47 -5.67 15.11
N GLN A 100 1.49 -5.97 15.97
CA GLN A 100 1.24 -5.19 17.18
C GLN A 100 2.46 -5.12 18.11
N ILE A 101 3.24 -6.21 18.17
CA ILE A 101 4.48 -6.28 18.92
C ILE A 101 5.63 -6.42 17.91
N PRO A 102 6.35 -5.32 17.62
CA PRO A 102 7.51 -5.37 16.74
C PRO A 102 8.56 -6.36 17.26
N GLY A 103 9.05 -7.25 16.40
CA GLY A 103 10.07 -8.24 16.78
C GLY A 103 9.54 -9.45 17.56
N SER A 104 8.22 -9.67 17.61
CA SER A 104 7.66 -10.93 18.13
C SER A 104 8.26 -12.14 17.41
N SER A 105 8.57 -13.20 18.16
CA SER A 105 9.05 -14.47 17.60
C SER A 105 8.02 -15.17 16.71
N THR A 106 6.75 -14.77 16.77
CA THR A 106 5.68 -15.30 15.91
C THR A 106 5.46 -14.49 14.63
N ASP A 107 6.08 -13.31 14.47
CA ASP A 107 5.78 -12.40 13.35
C ASP A 107 6.04 -13.05 11.98
N ALA A 108 7.15 -13.76 11.82
CA ALA A 108 7.43 -14.51 10.59
C ALA A 108 6.37 -15.57 10.28
N ALA A 109 5.96 -16.34 11.30
CA ALA A 109 4.95 -17.39 11.13
C ALA A 109 3.56 -16.81 10.81
N ASP A 110 3.20 -15.70 11.46
CA ASP A 110 1.93 -15.01 11.24
C ASP A 110 1.85 -14.41 9.83
N ARG A 111 2.93 -13.78 9.35
CA ARG A 111 3.02 -13.28 7.97
C ARG A 111 2.96 -14.40 6.94
N ASP A 112 3.73 -15.47 7.13
CA ASP A 112 3.77 -16.60 6.20
C ASP A 112 2.41 -17.28 6.07
N ARG A 113 1.70 -17.48 7.18
CA ARG A 113 0.32 -18.02 7.19
C ARG A 113 -0.64 -17.19 6.37
N LEU A 114 -0.56 -15.87 6.49
CA LEU A 114 -1.41 -14.96 5.73
C LEU A 114 -1.02 -14.94 4.26
N ARG A 115 0.28 -14.95 3.93
CA ARG A 115 0.71 -14.89 2.52
C ARG A 115 0.43 -16.17 1.74
N ASN A 116 0.52 -17.33 2.38
CA ASN A 116 0.31 -18.62 1.72
C ASN A 116 -1.17 -18.96 1.49
N ASN A 117 -2.08 -18.42 2.31
CA ASN A 117 -3.50 -18.80 2.27
C ASN A 117 -4.43 -17.69 1.77
N SER A 118 -3.87 -16.62 1.20
CA SER A 118 -4.65 -15.45 0.80
C SER A 118 -4.43 -15.06 -0.65
N TYR A 119 -5.43 -14.38 -1.19
CA TYR A 119 -5.46 -13.87 -2.54
C TYR A 119 -5.78 -12.38 -2.51
N PHE A 120 -5.07 -11.62 -3.34
CA PHE A 120 -5.41 -10.25 -3.63
C PHE A 120 -6.46 -10.22 -4.74
N HIS A 121 -7.54 -9.47 -4.51
CA HIS A 121 -8.66 -9.34 -5.43
C HIS A 121 -8.93 -7.86 -5.70
N PHE A 122 -8.92 -7.49 -6.98
CA PHE A 122 -9.21 -6.14 -7.43
C PHE A 122 -10.34 -6.14 -8.44
N ARG A 123 -11.35 -5.33 -8.14
CA ARG A 123 -12.57 -5.17 -8.93
C ARG A 123 -12.80 -3.72 -9.27
N ILE A 124 -13.36 -3.51 -10.45
CA ILE A 124 -13.90 -2.22 -10.87
C ILE A 124 -15.37 -2.44 -11.18
N VAL A 125 -16.24 -1.75 -10.44
CA VAL A 125 -17.69 -1.98 -10.45
C VAL A 125 -17.95 -3.50 -10.24
N ASP A 126 -18.50 -4.19 -11.23
CA ASP A 126 -18.85 -5.61 -11.16
C ASP A 126 -17.87 -6.55 -11.87
N LYS A 127 -16.75 -6.01 -12.36
CA LYS A 127 -15.77 -6.79 -13.12
C LYS A 127 -14.54 -7.11 -12.28
N ASP A 128 -14.22 -8.40 -12.20
CA ASP A 128 -12.94 -8.87 -11.69
C ASP A 128 -11.82 -8.52 -12.68
N ILE A 129 -10.87 -7.71 -12.21
CA ILE A 129 -9.76 -7.25 -13.04
C ILE A 129 -8.48 -8.01 -12.70
N LEU A 130 -8.25 -8.29 -11.41
CA LEU A 130 -7.07 -8.99 -10.95
C LEU A 130 -7.40 -9.91 -9.79
N TYR A 131 -6.92 -11.14 -9.87
CA TYR A 131 -6.99 -12.12 -8.79
C TYR A 131 -5.67 -12.87 -8.76
N LEU A 132 -4.89 -12.72 -7.69
CA LEU A 132 -3.56 -13.33 -7.61
C LEU A 132 -3.20 -13.75 -6.18
N PRO A 133 -2.37 -14.80 -6.01
CA PRO A 133 -1.92 -15.23 -4.68
C PRO A 133 -1.09 -14.14 -3.98
N LEU A 134 -1.35 -13.90 -2.70
CA LEU A 134 -0.70 -12.84 -1.92
C LEU A 134 0.82 -13.01 -1.82
N ILE A 135 1.31 -14.26 -1.84
CA ILE A 135 2.74 -14.59 -1.91
C ILE A 135 3.47 -13.99 -3.13
N SER A 136 2.75 -13.73 -4.23
CA SER A 136 3.35 -13.15 -5.44
C SER A 136 3.60 -11.64 -5.31
N ILE A 137 2.97 -10.99 -4.33
CA ILE A 137 3.14 -9.56 -4.09
C ILE A 137 4.30 -9.35 -3.12
N PRO A 138 5.30 -8.52 -3.47
CA PRO A 138 6.41 -8.23 -2.60
C PRO A 138 6.01 -7.31 -1.44
N GLU A 139 6.73 -7.48 -0.33
CA GLU A 139 6.59 -6.68 0.89
C GLU A 139 7.45 -5.41 0.81
N VAL A 140 6.91 -4.27 1.28
CA VAL A 140 7.64 -3.00 1.45
C VAL A 140 8.46 -2.97 2.73
N ASN A 141 8.14 -3.87 3.66
CA ASN A 141 8.82 -4.01 4.93
C ASN A 141 9.15 -5.48 5.24
N PRO A 142 9.95 -6.15 4.38
CA PRO A 142 10.37 -7.52 4.63
C PRO A 142 11.09 -7.60 5.98
N LEU A 143 10.88 -8.71 6.66
CA LEU A 143 11.58 -9.05 7.90
C LEU A 143 13.08 -9.21 7.60
N VAL A 144 13.91 -8.48 8.33
CA VAL A 144 15.36 -8.65 8.30
C VAL A 144 15.72 -9.62 9.40
N VAL A 145 16.05 -10.84 9.00
CA VAL A 145 16.62 -11.84 9.92
C VAL A 145 17.99 -11.33 10.34
N GLY A 146 18.14 -11.11 11.64
CA GLY A 146 19.43 -10.79 12.21
C GLY A 146 19.95 -11.98 12.99
N ALA A 147 20.48 -12.95 12.26
CA ALA A 147 21.11 -14.10 12.88
C ALA A 147 22.51 -13.68 13.37
N THR A 148 22.67 -13.55 14.69
CA THR A 148 24.01 -13.45 15.30
C THR A 148 24.62 -14.82 15.60
N THR A 149 23.83 -15.90 15.46
CA THR A 149 24.26 -17.30 15.62
C THR A 149 23.43 -18.24 14.72
N GLU A 150 23.96 -19.44 14.48
CA GLU A 150 23.41 -20.47 13.57
C GLU A 150 21.99 -20.96 13.93
N ASN A 151 21.51 -20.67 15.15
CA ASN A 151 20.18 -21.06 15.68
C ASN A 151 19.28 -19.86 16.03
N ALA A 152 19.60 -18.66 15.57
CA ALA A 152 18.84 -17.46 15.93
C ALA A 152 17.47 -17.41 15.23
N THR A 153 16.38 -17.44 16.01
CA THR A 153 14.98 -17.26 15.55
C THR A 153 14.50 -15.81 15.63
N THR A 154 15.35 -14.88 16.07
CA THR A 154 14.96 -13.49 16.33
C THR A 154 15.12 -12.61 15.09
N ILE A 155 14.02 -11.95 14.73
CA ILE A 155 13.99 -10.95 13.67
C ILE A 155 14.45 -9.61 14.28
N LEU A 156 15.49 -8.98 13.70
CA LEU A 156 16.08 -7.75 14.25
C LEU A 156 15.39 -6.46 13.77
N GLY A 157 14.46 -6.54 12.81
CA GLY A 157 13.66 -5.40 12.35
C GLY A 157 12.99 -5.66 11.00
N SER A 158 12.32 -4.65 10.46
CA SER A 158 11.80 -4.64 9.08
C SER A 158 12.55 -3.59 8.27
N ALA A 159 13.02 -3.92 7.06
CA ALA A 159 13.64 -2.93 6.17
C ALA A 159 12.54 -2.18 5.41
N GLY A 160 12.27 -0.92 5.74
CA GLY A 160 11.28 -0.09 5.04
C GLY A 160 11.88 0.63 3.83
N GLY A 161 11.17 0.63 2.70
CA GLY A 161 11.44 1.51 1.55
C GLY A 161 10.18 2.18 1.03
N GLY A 162 10.25 3.46 0.67
CA GLY A 162 9.18 4.24 0.03
C GLY A 162 9.69 4.98 -1.21
N GLY A 163 8.86 5.13 -2.25
CA GLY A 163 9.17 5.89 -3.47
C GLY A 163 8.99 5.13 -4.80
N ALA A 164 9.34 5.77 -5.92
CA ALA A 164 9.53 5.08 -7.19
C ALA A 164 10.73 4.14 -7.04
N ASN A 165 10.57 2.82 -7.27
CA ASN A 165 11.51 1.71 -6.99
C ASN A 165 11.26 0.91 -5.70
N VAL A 166 10.13 1.10 -5.02
CA VAL A 166 9.68 0.14 -4.00
C VAL A 166 9.42 -1.23 -4.65
N PRO A 167 9.78 -2.35 -3.98
CA PRO A 167 9.39 -3.68 -4.43
C PRO A 167 7.89 -3.74 -4.71
N MET A 168 7.52 -4.04 -5.96
CA MET A 168 6.12 -4.13 -6.37
C MET A 168 5.92 -5.27 -7.35
N TYR A 169 4.75 -5.90 -7.27
CA TYR A 169 4.26 -6.73 -8.35
C TYR A 169 3.86 -5.81 -9.50
N LYS A 170 4.58 -5.87 -10.62
CA LYS A 170 4.30 -5.04 -11.80
C LYS A 170 3.22 -5.69 -12.65
N LEU A 171 2.19 -4.92 -12.96
CA LEU A 171 1.15 -5.36 -13.88
C LEU A 171 1.72 -5.40 -15.30
N PRO A 172 1.44 -6.47 -16.09
CA PRO A 172 1.81 -6.50 -17.51
C PRO A 172 1.19 -5.35 -18.30
N ILE A 173 -0.04 -4.97 -17.94
CA ILE A 173 -0.79 -3.86 -18.52
C ILE A 173 -1.29 -2.99 -17.37
N PRO A 174 -0.94 -1.69 -17.33
CA PRO A 174 -1.48 -0.77 -16.34
C PRO A 174 -3.01 -0.68 -16.44
N ILE A 175 -3.67 -0.67 -15.29
CA ILE A 175 -5.12 -0.49 -15.20
C ILE A 175 -5.41 0.98 -14.96
N THR A 176 -6.43 1.52 -15.62
CA THR A 176 -6.82 2.92 -15.46
C THR A 176 -8.15 2.97 -14.72
N LEU A 177 -8.19 3.71 -13.61
CA LEU A 177 -9.40 4.05 -12.88
C LEU A 177 -9.83 5.46 -13.27
N ASN A 178 -11.06 5.57 -13.77
CA ASN A 178 -11.64 6.87 -14.06
C ASN A 178 -12.07 7.57 -12.76
N PRO A 179 -12.12 8.91 -12.75
CA PRO A 179 -12.72 9.64 -11.65
C PRO A 179 -14.16 9.16 -11.41
N TYR A 180 -14.54 9.04 -10.13
CA TYR A 180 -15.86 8.59 -9.71
C TYR A 180 -16.23 7.13 -10.06
N GLU A 181 -15.28 6.36 -10.58
CA GLU A 181 -15.47 4.94 -10.81
C GLU A 181 -15.29 4.16 -9.50
N ASN A 182 -16.28 3.33 -9.18
CA ASN A 182 -16.25 2.49 -7.98
C ASN A 182 -15.27 1.33 -8.19
N PHE A 183 -14.38 1.11 -7.23
CA PHE A 183 -13.46 -0.01 -7.23
C PHE A 183 -13.46 -0.67 -5.84
N ASN A 184 -13.17 -1.96 -5.81
CA ASN A 184 -13.02 -2.71 -4.57
C ASN A 184 -11.66 -3.41 -4.57
N VAL A 185 -10.99 -3.35 -3.43
CA VAL A 185 -9.72 -4.02 -3.17
C VAL A 185 -9.91 -4.88 -1.94
N GLU A 186 -9.73 -6.18 -2.10
CA GLU A 186 -9.87 -7.13 -1.01
C GLU A 186 -8.67 -8.07 -0.93
N ILE A 187 -8.31 -8.45 0.29
CA ILE A 187 -7.54 -9.67 0.53
C ILE A 187 -8.52 -10.71 1.01
N ILE A 188 -8.65 -11.79 0.26
CA ILE A 188 -9.55 -12.92 0.56
C ILE A 188 -8.70 -14.07 1.07
N LEU A 189 -9.07 -14.62 2.22
CA LEU A 189 -8.43 -15.76 2.83
C LEU A 189 -9.25 -17.02 2.55
N SER A 190 -8.58 -18.15 2.33
CA SER A 190 -9.25 -19.44 2.10
C SER A 190 -10.10 -19.91 3.29
N ALA A 191 -9.75 -19.46 4.50
CA ALA A 191 -10.51 -19.62 5.73
C ALA A 191 -10.15 -18.50 6.72
N SER A 192 -10.93 -18.34 7.79
CA SER A 192 -10.49 -17.50 8.92
C SER A 192 -9.32 -18.18 9.63
N VAL A 193 -8.18 -17.50 9.73
CA VAL A 193 -6.94 -18.04 10.31
C VAL A 193 -6.54 -17.22 11.53
N ALA A 194 -6.58 -17.81 12.72
CA ALA A 194 -6.07 -17.15 13.91
C ALA A 194 -4.53 -16.98 13.85
N LEU A 195 -4.04 -15.83 14.33
CA LEU A 195 -2.60 -15.57 14.43
C LEU A 195 -2.00 -16.34 15.61
N ALA A 196 -0.82 -16.95 15.42
CA ALA A 196 -0.10 -17.70 16.46
C ALA A 196 0.23 -16.83 17.67
N GLY A 197 0.57 -15.55 17.44
CA GLY A 197 0.92 -14.64 18.53
C GLY A 197 -0.26 -14.23 19.42
N SER A 198 -1.51 -14.57 19.06
CA SER A 198 -2.72 -13.98 19.67
C SER A 198 -2.74 -12.45 19.66
N GLN A 199 -1.92 -11.83 18.80
CA GLN A 199 -1.84 -10.39 18.59
C GLN A 199 -2.40 -10.05 17.22
N SER A 200 -2.94 -8.85 17.08
CA SER A 200 -3.42 -8.36 15.79
C SER A 200 -2.26 -7.91 14.90
N MET A 201 -2.52 -7.77 13.60
CA MET A 201 -1.55 -7.27 12.65
C MET A 201 -2.22 -6.32 11.67
N ASP A 202 -1.64 -5.16 11.42
CA ASP A 202 -2.12 -4.27 10.38
C ASP A 202 -1.47 -4.59 9.04
N ILE A 203 -2.30 -4.65 8.01
CA ILE A 203 -1.87 -4.84 6.63
C ILE A 203 -2.01 -3.50 5.91
N TYR A 204 -0.93 -3.08 5.27
CA TYR A 204 -0.90 -1.95 4.37
C TYR A 204 -0.94 -2.46 2.93
N VAL A 205 -1.85 -1.93 2.14
CA VAL A 205 -1.88 -2.11 0.68
C VAL A 205 -1.49 -0.81 0.03
N ILE A 206 -0.58 -0.88 -0.94
CA ILE A 206 -0.17 0.25 -1.76
C ILE A 206 -0.43 -0.09 -3.22
N LEU A 207 -1.39 0.59 -3.83
CA LEU A 207 -1.57 0.61 -5.27
C LEU A 207 -0.57 1.62 -5.85
N GLN A 208 0.51 1.12 -6.43
CA GLN A 208 1.53 1.90 -7.07
C GLN A 208 1.00 2.45 -8.39
N GLY A 209 1.13 3.75 -8.61
CA GLY A 209 0.55 4.37 -9.79
C GLY A 209 0.74 5.87 -9.89
N PHE A 210 0.15 6.41 -10.95
CA PHE A 210 0.20 7.82 -11.29
C PHE A 210 -1.19 8.43 -11.20
N MET A 211 -1.31 9.62 -10.58
CA MET A 211 -2.49 10.45 -10.73
C MET A 211 -2.29 11.40 -11.90
N ARG A 212 -3.18 11.29 -12.89
CA ARG A 212 -3.20 12.21 -14.02
C ARG A 212 -4.00 13.45 -13.65
N ARG A 213 -3.37 14.62 -13.75
CA ARG A 213 -4.08 15.89 -13.64
C ARG A 213 -4.74 16.21 -14.99
N PRO A 214 -6.07 16.36 -15.06
CA PRO A 214 -6.71 16.88 -16.27
C PRO A 214 -6.27 18.34 -16.50
N THR A 215 -6.14 18.70 -17.78
CA THR A 215 -6.00 20.09 -18.24
C THR A 215 -7.27 20.87 -17.97
#